data_AF-A0A811UIG8-F1
#
_entry.id   AF-A0A811UIG8-F1
#
_cell.length_a   1.000
_cell.length_b   1.000
_cell.length_c   1.000
_cell.angle_alpha   90.00
_cell.angle_beta   90.00
_cell.angle_gamma   90.00
#
_symmetry.space_group_name_H-M   'P 1'
#
loop_
_entity.id
_entity.type
_entity.pdbx_description
1 polymer ?
#
loop_
_entity_poly.entity_id
_entity_poly.type
_entity_poly.pdbx_seq_one_letter_code
_entity_poly.pdbx_strand_id
1 'polypeptide(L)'
;MVTKEGRSSAESNEVTEESKISDTGNGKALLTRQNASPGYWLCVLLPIAFISNFVHGKRCSELDSTQPILAIAAIGMSIENFCLFGFIFRKTDLPRKILIAFVPGLFTTLLYKILLQQFWKYSLLLGFATTFCYQNTYIRILRGLPGCFSYGEAAVLIQGLILFLLNVILKIPDILSQNKNRSDFAELNVIMMVALTHLLGVCWLLAVAKIFRKPSFFYTLMFLLLIAVTCVPVTNPIPIIVMVNFILKDKVRLKIICLYMILVVLTVLTVWWQSGIEEKASTRVRKIFHIFIALVYVPGIIYQCSFLYIATGVAFSIFTVIELIRICNIPPLALATRKAFATFSDEKDSGLLALTPFCLLIGCSIPIWISPCPCGDTIYTKDIPRILPLLSGILTIGFGDTAASVIGSKFGRIKWRGSKKSLEGTLSYIAVIMLAIMSLNYLGFVIMTPLKWCIAVMAVLTTSLVEAHTDQIDNLTLPIIFYTIMNIS
;
A
#
# COMPACT_ATOMS: atom_id res chain seq x y z
N MET A 1 -16.08 59.42 -39.52
CA MET A 1 -15.52 60.71 -39.01
C MET A 1 -15.08 60.46 -37.57
N VAL A 2 -13.82 60.11 -37.28
CA VAL A 2 -12.63 60.99 -37.20
C VAL A 2 -12.83 62.04 -36.09
N THR A 3 -12.05 62.22 -35.01
CA THR A 3 -10.84 61.63 -34.37
C THR A 3 -10.60 62.45 -33.08
N LYS A 4 -9.89 61.88 -32.08
CA LYS A 4 -8.75 62.45 -31.28
C LYS A 4 -8.74 61.83 -29.86
N GLU A 5 -7.82 60.93 -29.53
CA GLU A 5 -6.40 61.11 -29.13
C GLU A 5 -6.19 61.70 -27.72
N GLY A 6 -5.46 60.96 -26.88
CA GLY A 6 -4.91 61.44 -25.60
C GLY A 6 -4.35 60.32 -24.71
N ARG A 7 -3.04 60.04 -24.85
CA ARG A 7 -2.20 59.17 -24.00
C ARG A 7 -2.19 59.62 -22.52
N SER A 8 -2.21 58.68 -21.58
CA SER A 8 -1.31 58.69 -20.40
C SER A 8 -1.34 57.36 -19.64
N SER A 9 -0.15 56.94 -19.23
CA SER A 9 0.30 55.76 -18.51
C SER A 9 -0.13 55.68 -17.04
N ALA A 10 -0.45 54.47 -16.56
CA ALA A 10 -0.16 54.02 -15.19
C ALA A 10 -0.22 52.49 -15.09
N GLU A 11 0.86 51.90 -14.60
CA GLU A 11 1.05 50.48 -14.30
C GLU A 11 0.06 49.97 -13.23
N SER A 12 -0.33 48.69 -13.36
CA SER A 12 -0.23 47.76 -12.23
C SER A 12 -0.33 46.33 -12.75
N ASN A 13 0.77 45.62 -12.58
CA ASN A 13 0.96 44.20 -12.87
C ASN A 13 -0.04 43.36 -12.06
N GLU A 14 -0.87 42.57 -12.74
CA GLU A 14 -1.49 41.42 -12.12
C GLU A 14 -1.83 40.35 -13.17
N VAL A 15 -1.37 39.13 -12.89
CA VAL A 15 -1.80 37.86 -13.49
C VAL A 15 -1.29 37.54 -14.91
N THR A 16 -0.02 37.12 -14.98
CA THR A 16 0.41 36.08 -15.94
C THR A 16 1.42 35.16 -15.26
N GLU A 17 0.93 34.26 -14.42
CA GLU A 17 1.71 33.11 -13.93
C GLU A 17 0.85 31.83 -13.96
N GLU A 18 0.28 31.52 -15.13
CA GLU A 18 -0.23 30.19 -15.41
C GLU A 18 0.31 29.68 -16.76
N SER A 19 0.69 28.39 -16.75
CA SER A 19 1.10 27.57 -17.90
C SER A 19 2.55 27.67 -18.41
N LYS A 20 3.54 27.34 -17.56
CA LYS A 20 4.75 26.67 -18.08
C LYS A 20 4.47 25.18 -18.28
N ILE A 21 3.74 24.88 -19.35
CA ILE A 21 3.66 23.53 -19.92
C ILE A 21 5.07 23.20 -20.43
N SER A 22 5.75 22.26 -19.77
CA SER A 22 7.02 21.73 -20.22
C SER A 22 6.78 20.86 -21.45
N ASP A 23 6.86 21.48 -22.62
CA ASP A 23 6.87 20.78 -23.89
C ASP A 23 8.20 20.03 -24.04
N THR A 24 8.14 18.70 -23.96
CA THR A 24 9.24 17.81 -24.31
C THR A 24 8.69 16.79 -25.29
N GLY A 25 9.33 16.69 -26.45
CA GLY A 25 8.81 16.05 -27.65
C GLY A 25 8.24 14.64 -27.44
N ASN A 26 7.11 14.39 -28.12
CA ASN A 26 6.50 13.09 -28.41
C ASN A 26 6.18 12.14 -27.23
N GLY A 27 5.87 12.67 -26.05
CA GLY A 27 5.31 11.87 -24.96
C GLY A 27 4.26 12.66 -24.17
N LYS A 28 3.10 12.04 -23.88
CA LYS A 28 2.10 12.62 -22.96
C LYS A 28 2.80 13.11 -21.68
N ALA A 29 2.53 14.35 -21.28
CA ALA A 29 3.02 14.92 -20.02
C ALA A 29 2.61 14.05 -18.82
N LEU A 30 3.48 13.98 -17.81
CA LEU A 30 3.19 13.27 -16.56
C LEU A 30 2.17 14.09 -15.75
N LEU A 31 0.91 13.64 -15.76
CA LEU A 31 -0.19 14.27 -15.03
C LEU A 31 -0.32 13.62 -13.65
N THR A 32 0.12 14.34 -12.61
CA THR A 32 -0.04 13.93 -11.21
C THR A 32 -1.43 14.28 -10.67
N ARG A 33 -1.78 13.68 -9.54
CA ARG A 33 -3.00 14.01 -8.78
C ARG A 33 -3.09 15.51 -8.49
N GLN A 34 -4.27 16.08 -8.71
CA GLN A 34 -4.52 17.51 -8.47
C GLN A 34 -4.56 17.79 -6.97
N ASN A 35 -4.19 19.01 -6.58
CA ASN A 35 -4.23 19.50 -5.20
C ASN A 35 -3.40 18.68 -4.20
N ALA A 36 -2.38 17.97 -4.69
CA ALA A 36 -1.40 17.26 -3.88
C ALA A 36 0.00 17.72 -4.25
N SER A 37 0.82 17.96 -3.24
CA SER A 37 2.24 18.17 -3.39
C SER A 37 2.89 16.94 -4.03
N PRO A 38 4.08 17.09 -4.64
CA PRO A 38 4.77 15.98 -5.29
C PRO A 38 5.04 14.77 -4.39
N GLY A 39 5.12 14.97 -3.06
CA GLY A 39 5.29 13.88 -2.10
C GLY A 39 6.62 13.14 -2.18
N TYR A 40 7.69 13.75 -2.73
CA TYR A 40 8.96 13.07 -3.03
C TYR A 40 9.54 12.23 -1.88
N TRP A 41 9.35 12.67 -0.64
CA TRP A 41 9.82 11.99 0.56
C TRP A 41 9.19 10.59 0.78
N LEU A 42 8.03 10.30 0.19
CA LEU A 42 7.38 9.00 0.31
C LEU A 42 8.25 7.85 -0.25
N CYS A 43 9.14 8.15 -1.21
CA CYS A 43 9.97 7.13 -1.86
C CYS A 43 11.02 6.47 -0.94
N VAL A 44 11.25 6.99 0.27
CA VAL A 44 12.15 6.39 1.28
C VAL A 44 11.40 5.53 2.30
N LEU A 45 10.07 5.59 2.36
CA LEU A 45 9.32 4.91 3.41
C LEU A 45 9.46 3.40 3.39
N LEU A 46 9.24 2.74 2.25
CA LEU A 46 9.45 1.29 2.13
C LEU A 46 10.91 0.88 2.42
N PRO A 47 11.93 1.50 1.82
CA PRO A 47 13.32 1.17 2.10
C PRO A 47 13.66 1.22 3.60
N ILE A 48 13.25 2.28 4.30
CA ILE A 48 13.52 2.41 5.74
C ILE A 48 12.74 1.37 6.54
N ALA A 49 11.49 1.07 6.16
CA ALA A 49 10.70 0.01 6.78
C ALA A 49 11.37 -1.37 6.63
N PHE A 50 11.90 -1.71 5.45
CA PHE A 50 12.69 -2.92 5.26
C PHE A 50 13.98 -2.91 6.08
N ILE A 51 14.71 -1.79 6.13
CA ILE A 51 15.93 -1.67 6.95
C ILE A 51 15.61 -1.90 8.44
N SER A 52 14.47 -1.41 8.92
CA SER A 52 14.04 -1.57 10.31
C SER A 52 13.93 -3.03 10.75
N ASN A 53 13.65 -3.96 9.81
CA ASN A 53 13.59 -5.40 10.08
C ASN A 53 14.94 -6.00 10.50
N PHE A 54 16.06 -5.34 10.18
CA PHE A 54 17.41 -5.84 10.45
C PHE A 54 18.05 -5.22 11.69
N VAL A 55 17.44 -4.20 12.30
CA VAL A 55 18.01 -3.46 13.45
C VAL A 55 18.30 -4.40 14.62
N HIS A 56 17.61 -5.53 14.69
CA HIS A 56 17.81 -6.53 15.72
C HIS A 56 17.95 -7.92 15.09
N GLY A 57 19.16 -8.48 15.18
CA GLY A 57 19.54 -9.75 14.57
C GLY A 57 18.72 -10.97 15.01
N LYS A 58 18.73 -12.03 14.17
CA LYS A 58 18.10 -13.36 14.31
C LYS A 58 16.86 -13.42 15.21
N ARG A 59 15.90 -12.56 14.86
CA ARG A 59 14.57 -12.46 15.47
C ARG A 59 13.63 -13.61 15.06
N CYS A 60 13.98 -14.35 14.01
CA CYS A 60 13.33 -15.57 13.56
C CYS A 60 14.41 -16.62 13.26
N SER A 61 14.17 -17.86 13.69
CA SER A 61 15.09 -19.00 13.52
C SER A 61 15.45 -19.23 12.05
N GLU A 62 14.52 -18.88 11.16
CA GLU A 62 14.70 -18.76 9.72
C GLU A 62 14.38 -17.32 9.33
N LEU A 63 15.38 -16.44 9.33
CA LEU A 63 15.22 -15.18 8.61
C LEU A 63 15.03 -15.54 7.14
N ASP A 64 13.89 -15.16 6.56
CA ASP A 64 13.61 -15.41 5.13
C ASP A 64 14.80 -14.91 4.30
N SER A 65 15.48 -15.84 3.62
CA SER A 65 16.75 -15.59 2.94
C SER A 65 16.63 -14.51 1.85
N THR A 66 15.40 -14.20 1.43
CA THR A 66 15.09 -13.17 0.44
C THR A 66 15.05 -11.74 1.02
N GLN A 67 14.81 -11.56 2.33
CA GLN A 67 14.59 -10.25 2.93
C GLN A 67 15.74 -9.25 2.75
N PRO A 68 17.02 -9.63 2.97
CA PRO A 68 18.15 -8.72 2.72
C PRO A 68 18.23 -8.27 1.25
N ILE A 69 17.86 -9.17 0.33
CA ILE A 69 17.86 -8.87 -1.11
C ILE A 69 16.77 -7.82 -1.42
N LEU A 70 15.56 -8.01 -0.88
CA LEU A 70 14.45 -7.07 -1.05
C LEU A 70 14.74 -5.69 -0.47
N ALA A 71 15.43 -5.62 0.68
CA ALA A 71 15.81 -4.35 1.28
C ALA A 71 16.78 -3.55 0.39
N ILE A 72 17.79 -4.20 -0.18
CA ILE A 72 18.73 -3.56 -1.11
C ILE A 72 18.03 -3.12 -2.40
N ALA A 73 17.12 -3.96 -2.94
CA ALA A 73 16.28 -3.59 -4.07
C ALA A 73 15.46 -2.32 -3.80
N ALA A 74 14.83 -2.21 -2.62
CA ALA A 74 14.05 -1.04 -2.23
C ALA A 74 14.92 0.23 -2.19
N ILE A 75 16.11 0.15 -1.59
CA ILE A 75 17.08 1.26 -1.58
C ILE A 75 17.44 1.70 -3.01
N GLY A 76 17.74 0.73 -3.89
CA GLY A 76 18.04 0.99 -5.30
C GLY A 76 16.93 1.75 -6.02
N MET A 77 15.67 1.34 -5.83
CA MET A 77 14.50 2.01 -6.41
C MET A 77 14.25 3.41 -5.82
N SER A 78 14.60 3.63 -4.55
CA SER A 78 14.54 4.95 -3.92
C SER A 78 15.56 5.91 -4.52
N ILE A 79 16.79 5.43 -4.76
CA ILE A 79 17.83 6.21 -5.45
C ILE A 79 17.42 6.54 -6.89
N GLU A 80 16.81 5.59 -7.61
CA GLU A 80 16.24 5.83 -8.95
C GLU A 80 15.20 6.96 -8.93
N ASN A 81 14.31 6.99 -7.93
CA ASN A 81 13.36 8.09 -7.78
C ASN A 81 14.05 9.43 -7.56
N PHE A 82 15.05 9.52 -6.67
CA PHE A 82 15.79 10.76 -6.44
C PHE A 82 16.49 11.25 -7.72
N CYS A 83 17.10 10.34 -8.48
CA CYS A 83 17.67 10.64 -9.79
C CYS A 83 16.59 11.18 -10.75
N LEU A 84 15.43 10.52 -10.81
CA LEU A 84 14.30 10.94 -11.65
C LEU A 84 13.76 12.32 -11.25
N PHE A 85 13.58 12.59 -9.96
CA PHE A 85 13.11 13.88 -9.47
C PHE A 85 14.11 14.97 -9.83
N GLY A 86 15.41 14.72 -9.65
CA GLY A 86 16.47 15.63 -10.10
C GLY A 86 16.40 15.98 -11.59
N PHE A 87 16.04 15.01 -12.44
CA PHE A 87 15.85 15.25 -13.88
C PHE A 87 14.61 16.07 -14.22
N ILE A 88 13.49 15.84 -13.53
CA ILE A 88 12.26 16.59 -13.77
C ILE A 88 12.50 18.09 -13.52
N PHE A 89 13.36 18.44 -12.55
CA PHE A 89 13.69 19.82 -12.21
C PHE A 89 14.81 20.45 -13.04
N ARG A 90 15.69 19.66 -13.67
CA ARG A 90 16.82 20.19 -14.44
C ARG A 90 16.69 19.90 -15.93
N LYS A 91 16.71 20.95 -16.76
CA LYS A 91 16.98 20.83 -18.20
C LYS A 91 18.40 20.26 -18.38
N THR A 92 18.48 18.94 -18.54
CA THR A 92 19.74 18.22 -18.60
C THR A 92 19.92 17.62 -20.00
N ASP A 93 21.13 17.70 -20.54
CA ASP A 93 21.47 17.13 -21.85
C ASP A 93 21.37 15.60 -21.83
N LEU A 94 21.06 15.01 -22.99
CA LEU A 94 20.90 13.57 -23.17
C LEU A 94 22.02 12.69 -22.58
N PRO A 95 23.34 12.98 -22.75
CA PRO A 95 24.40 12.13 -22.20
C PRO A 95 24.41 12.10 -20.67
N ARG A 96 24.10 13.23 -20.01
CA ARG A 96 23.99 13.30 -18.54
C ARG A 96 22.78 12.53 -18.03
N LYS A 97 21.68 12.53 -18.79
CA LYS A 97 20.50 11.70 -18.51
C LYS A 97 20.83 10.22 -18.52
N ILE A 98 21.58 9.78 -19.53
CA ILE A 98 22.03 8.39 -19.63
C ILE A 98 22.93 8.06 -18.44
N LEU A 99 23.99 8.86 -18.18
CA LEU A 99 24.93 8.60 -17.09
C LEU A 99 24.24 8.45 -15.72
N ILE A 100 23.36 9.38 -15.37
CA ILE A 100 22.65 9.35 -14.08
C ILE A 100 21.66 8.18 -14.02
N ALA A 101 21.09 7.71 -15.14
CA ALA A 101 20.23 6.52 -15.16
C ALA A 101 20.98 5.21 -14.88
N PHE A 102 22.31 5.16 -15.06
CA PHE A 102 23.14 4.00 -14.69
C PHE A 102 23.52 3.98 -13.19
N VAL A 103 23.50 5.14 -12.52
CA VAL A 103 23.94 5.27 -11.11
C VAL A 103 23.15 4.36 -10.16
N PRO A 104 21.80 4.31 -10.18
CA PRO A 104 21.04 3.46 -9.27
C PRO A 104 21.36 1.97 -9.46
N GLY A 105 21.51 1.51 -10.70
CA GLY A 105 21.87 0.12 -11.02
C GLY A 105 23.25 -0.27 -10.51
N LEU A 106 24.26 0.59 -10.71
CA LEU A 106 25.62 0.39 -10.18
C LEU A 106 25.64 0.38 -8.66
N PHE A 107 24.99 1.36 -8.02
CA PHE A 107 24.95 1.46 -6.56
C PHE A 107 24.27 0.24 -5.93
N THR A 108 23.14 -0.20 -6.49
CA THR A 108 22.43 -1.40 -6.04
C THR A 108 23.30 -2.65 -6.20
N THR A 109 24.02 -2.76 -7.32
CA THR A 109 24.99 -3.85 -7.58
C THR A 109 26.09 -3.89 -6.52
N LEU A 110 26.66 -2.73 -6.18
CA LEU A 110 27.70 -2.61 -5.16
C LEU A 110 27.16 -3.01 -3.78
N LEU A 111 25.95 -2.59 -3.42
CA LEU A 111 25.32 -3.01 -2.16
C LEU A 111 25.14 -4.52 -2.08
N TYR A 112 24.63 -5.17 -3.14
CA TYR A 112 24.53 -6.63 -3.18
C TYR A 112 25.89 -7.31 -3.02
N LYS A 113 26.93 -6.75 -3.65
CA LYS A 113 28.27 -7.32 -3.57
C LYS A 113 28.89 -7.15 -2.18
N ILE A 114 28.82 -5.95 -1.61
CA ILE A 114 29.50 -5.60 -0.35
C ILE A 114 28.76 -6.17 0.86
N LEU A 115 27.43 -6.01 0.91
CA LEU A 115 26.64 -6.38 2.09
C LEU A 115 26.26 -7.86 2.11
N LEU A 116 25.95 -8.45 0.95
CA LEU A 116 25.50 -9.85 0.87
C LEU A 116 26.56 -10.81 0.31
N GLN A 117 27.76 -10.30 -0.02
CA GLN A 117 28.88 -11.10 -0.55
C GLN A 117 28.54 -11.94 -1.78
N GLN A 118 27.53 -11.53 -2.55
CA GLN A 118 27.06 -12.25 -3.74
C GLN A 118 28.09 -12.21 -4.89
N PHE A 119 27.93 -13.10 -5.86
CA PHE A 119 28.76 -13.12 -7.06
C PHE A 119 28.53 -11.88 -7.93
N TRP A 120 29.59 -11.29 -8.48
CA TRP A 120 29.51 -10.08 -9.32
C TRP A 120 28.48 -10.17 -10.44
N LYS A 121 28.45 -11.30 -11.17
CA LYS A 121 27.50 -11.51 -12.28
C LYS A 121 26.05 -11.47 -11.79
N TYR A 122 25.76 -12.11 -10.66
CA TYR A 122 24.43 -12.13 -10.07
C TYR A 122 24.03 -10.74 -9.57
N SER A 123 24.91 -10.06 -8.82
CA SER A 123 24.67 -8.70 -8.32
C SER A 123 24.42 -7.70 -9.44
N LEU A 124 25.17 -7.78 -10.54
CA LEU A 124 25.04 -6.87 -11.68
C LEU A 124 23.72 -7.11 -12.42
N LEU A 125 23.40 -8.36 -12.71
CA LEU A 125 22.13 -8.71 -13.35
C LEU A 125 20.95 -8.24 -12.49
N LEU A 126 20.97 -8.57 -11.19
CA LEU A 126 19.87 -8.27 -10.29
C LEU A 126 19.72 -6.77 -10.03
N GLY A 127 20.81 -6.04 -9.80
CA GLY A 127 20.82 -4.61 -9.55
C GLY A 127 20.23 -3.83 -10.73
N PHE A 128 20.76 -4.04 -11.93
CA PHE A 128 20.28 -3.35 -13.13
C PHE A 128 18.88 -3.79 -13.56
N ALA A 129 18.56 -5.09 -13.50
CA ALA A 129 17.23 -5.56 -13.85
C ALA A 129 16.16 -4.94 -12.94
N THR A 130 16.44 -4.86 -11.63
CA THR A 130 15.49 -4.28 -10.66
C THR A 130 15.25 -2.79 -10.92
N THR A 131 16.31 -1.98 -11.02
CA THR A 131 16.15 -0.53 -11.21
C THR A 131 15.56 -0.20 -12.58
N PHE A 132 15.96 -0.92 -13.63
CA PHE A 132 15.40 -0.76 -14.98
C PHE A 132 13.91 -1.15 -15.04
N CYS A 133 13.53 -2.30 -14.47
CA CYS A 133 12.13 -2.72 -14.42
C CYS A 133 11.28 -1.74 -13.61
N TYR A 134 11.80 -1.26 -12.47
CA TYR A 134 11.14 -0.24 -11.66
C TYR A 134 10.89 1.04 -12.45
N GLN A 135 11.93 1.61 -13.06
CA GLN A 135 11.83 2.89 -13.76
C GLN A 135 10.84 2.84 -14.93
N ASN A 136 10.90 1.77 -15.72
CA ASN A 136 9.96 1.57 -16.84
C ASN A 136 8.52 1.42 -16.35
N THR A 137 8.31 0.66 -15.27
CA THR A 137 6.98 0.45 -14.68
C THR A 137 6.44 1.75 -14.09
N TYR A 138 7.29 2.49 -13.38
CA TYR A 138 6.99 3.79 -12.77
C TYR A 138 6.47 4.81 -13.80
N ILE A 139 7.24 5.01 -14.88
CA ILE A 139 6.86 5.95 -15.94
C ILE A 139 5.60 5.48 -16.69
N ARG A 140 5.47 4.18 -16.97
CA ARG A 140 4.30 3.62 -17.67
C ARG A 140 3.02 3.79 -16.85
N ILE A 141 3.07 3.56 -15.54
CA ILE A 141 1.92 3.70 -14.65
C ILE A 141 1.50 5.17 -14.55
N LEU A 142 2.43 6.09 -14.30
CA LEU A 142 2.10 7.53 -14.24
C LEU A 142 1.51 8.06 -15.54
N ARG A 143 1.95 7.56 -16.69
CA ARG A 143 1.37 7.92 -18.00
C ARG A 143 0.05 7.22 -18.29
N GLY A 144 -0.11 5.98 -17.83
CA GLY A 144 -1.29 5.14 -18.08
C GLY A 144 -2.47 5.46 -17.18
N LEU A 145 -2.21 6.02 -15.99
CA LEU A 145 -3.19 6.36 -14.97
C LEU A 145 -3.06 7.85 -14.56
N PRO A 146 -3.30 8.78 -15.50
CA PRO A 146 -3.14 10.20 -15.24
C PRO A 146 -4.06 10.67 -14.10
N GLY A 147 -3.54 11.55 -13.24
CA GLY A 147 -4.30 12.15 -12.14
C GLY A 147 -4.64 11.22 -10.98
N CYS A 148 -4.16 9.96 -10.98
CA CYS A 148 -4.37 9.03 -9.87
C CYS A 148 -3.41 9.29 -8.71
N PHE A 149 -2.12 9.53 -8.99
CA PHE A 149 -1.07 9.53 -7.98
C PHE A 149 -0.28 10.84 -7.96
N SER A 150 0.21 11.23 -6.78
CA SER A 150 1.43 12.04 -6.68
C SER A 150 2.66 11.21 -7.08
N TYR A 151 3.81 11.85 -7.30
CA TYR A 151 5.06 11.12 -7.56
C TYR A 151 5.43 10.20 -6.40
N GLY A 152 5.27 10.67 -5.16
CA GLY A 152 5.53 9.89 -3.96
C GLY A 152 4.59 8.70 -3.76
N GLU A 153 3.29 8.88 -3.99
CA GLU A 153 2.28 7.81 -3.86
C GLU A 153 2.54 6.69 -4.87
N ALA A 154 2.84 7.06 -6.12
CA ALA A 154 3.24 6.12 -7.15
C ALA A 154 4.52 5.37 -6.76
N ALA A 155 5.51 6.07 -6.18
CA ALA A 155 6.78 5.46 -5.78
C ALA A 155 6.58 4.32 -4.78
N VAL A 156 5.78 4.55 -3.72
CA VAL A 156 5.52 3.55 -2.68
C VAL A 156 4.81 2.32 -3.25
N LEU A 157 3.75 2.51 -4.04
CA LEU A 157 2.96 1.41 -4.59
C LEU A 157 3.74 0.59 -5.62
N ILE A 158 4.53 1.26 -6.47
CA ILE A 158 5.31 0.60 -7.53
C ILE A 158 6.55 -0.09 -6.95
N GLN A 159 7.20 0.49 -5.92
CA GLN A 159 8.21 -0.22 -5.14
C GLN A 159 7.61 -1.50 -4.54
N GLY A 160 6.44 -1.42 -3.91
CA GLY A 160 5.73 -2.59 -3.38
C GLY A 160 5.48 -3.67 -4.43
N LEU A 161 5.03 -3.29 -5.63
CA LEU A 161 4.80 -4.20 -6.75
C LEU A 161 6.10 -4.89 -7.22
N ILE A 162 7.19 -4.13 -7.40
CA ILE A 162 8.47 -4.69 -7.86
C ILE A 162 9.08 -5.60 -6.79
N LEU A 163 9.00 -5.23 -5.51
CA LEU A 163 9.45 -6.09 -4.41
C LEU A 163 8.64 -7.38 -4.34
N PHE A 164 7.32 -7.32 -4.50
CA PHE A 164 6.49 -8.50 -4.57
C PHE A 164 6.93 -9.43 -5.72
N LEU A 165 7.09 -8.90 -6.93
CA LEU A 165 7.55 -9.67 -8.09
C LEU A 165 8.94 -10.27 -7.89
N LEU A 166 9.87 -9.50 -7.32
CA LEU A 166 11.21 -9.97 -7.01
C LEU A 166 11.15 -11.11 -5.98
N ASN A 167 10.32 -10.99 -4.94
CA ASN A 167 10.14 -12.04 -3.95
C ASN A 167 9.59 -13.34 -4.57
N VAL A 168 8.63 -13.22 -5.50
CA VAL A 168 8.12 -14.38 -6.26
C VAL A 168 9.25 -15.04 -7.05
N ILE A 169 10.03 -14.25 -7.81
CA ILE A 169 11.16 -14.76 -8.61
C ILE A 169 12.18 -15.50 -7.74
N LEU A 170 12.56 -14.90 -6.60
CA LEU A 170 13.54 -15.49 -5.68
C LEU A 170 13.04 -16.81 -5.07
N LYS A 171 11.73 -16.99 -4.89
CA LYS A 171 11.12 -18.20 -4.33
C LYS A 171 10.71 -19.23 -5.38
N ILE A 172 10.91 -18.99 -6.69
CA ILE A 172 10.60 -19.98 -7.75
C ILE A 172 11.29 -21.34 -7.49
N PRO A 173 12.60 -21.42 -7.15
CA PRO A 173 13.26 -22.70 -6.90
C PRO A 173 12.62 -23.48 -5.74
N ASP A 174 12.24 -22.78 -4.68
CA ASP A 174 11.55 -23.37 -3.53
C ASP A 174 10.17 -23.87 -3.93
N ILE A 175 9.42 -23.09 -4.71
CA ILE A 175 8.09 -23.46 -5.23
C ILE A 175 8.18 -24.73 -6.10
N LEU A 176 9.15 -24.79 -7.03
CA LEU A 176 9.35 -25.90 -7.95
C LEU A 176 9.82 -27.18 -7.26
N SER A 177 10.65 -27.06 -6.22
CA SER A 177 11.16 -28.23 -5.48
C SER A 177 10.10 -28.91 -4.60
N GLN A 178 8.90 -28.32 -4.46
CA GLN A 178 7.77 -28.83 -3.65
C GLN A 178 8.23 -29.45 -2.31
N ASN A 179 9.09 -28.71 -1.60
CA ASN A 179 9.67 -29.20 -0.36
C ASN A 179 8.56 -29.62 0.64
N LYS A 180 8.58 -30.89 1.06
CA LYS A 180 7.51 -31.50 1.87
C LYS A 180 7.44 -31.00 3.32
N ASN A 181 8.45 -30.26 3.79
CA ASN A 181 8.56 -29.80 5.18
C ASN A 181 8.25 -28.30 5.36
N ARG A 182 7.26 -27.76 4.63
CA ARG A 182 6.85 -26.36 4.82
C ARG A 182 5.96 -26.21 6.05
N SER A 183 6.07 -25.09 6.74
CA SER A 183 5.10 -24.71 7.78
C SER A 183 3.76 -24.31 7.14
N ASP A 184 2.66 -24.40 7.89
CA ASP A 184 1.33 -23.98 7.43
C ASP A 184 1.37 -22.55 6.85
N PHE A 185 2.09 -21.61 7.48
CA PHE A 185 2.24 -20.24 6.97
C PHE A 185 3.00 -20.17 5.64
N ALA A 186 4.08 -20.94 5.47
CA ALA A 186 4.85 -20.93 4.24
C ALA A 186 4.02 -21.47 3.05
N GLU A 187 3.18 -22.48 3.26
CA GLU A 187 2.23 -22.95 2.25
C GLU A 187 1.23 -21.87 1.86
N LEU A 188 0.61 -21.21 2.84
CA LEU A 188 -0.34 -20.12 2.61
C LEU A 188 0.30 -18.95 1.86
N ASN A 189 1.56 -18.62 2.18
CA ASN A 189 2.30 -17.58 1.49
C ASN A 189 2.53 -17.93 0.01
N VAL A 190 2.91 -19.18 -0.30
CA VAL A 190 3.05 -19.64 -1.69
C VAL A 190 1.73 -19.55 -2.43
N ILE A 191 0.62 -20.00 -1.83
CA ILE A 191 -0.71 -19.89 -2.42
C ILE A 191 -1.05 -18.42 -2.73
N MET A 192 -0.85 -17.52 -1.75
CA MET A 192 -1.13 -16.09 -1.93
C MET A 192 -0.27 -15.46 -3.04
N MET A 193 1.03 -15.71 -3.04
CA MET A 193 1.97 -15.19 -4.03
C MET A 193 1.58 -15.62 -5.45
N VAL A 194 1.36 -16.92 -5.65
CA VAL A 194 0.96 -17.48 -6.94
C VAL A 194 -0.38 -16.89 -7.38
N ALA A 195 -1.36 -16.77 -6.47
CA ALA A 195 -2.66 -16.18 -6.77
C ALA A 195 -2.57 -14.74 -7.27
N LEU A 196 -1.83 -13.90 -6.55
CA LEU A 196 -1.63 -12.49 -6.89
C LEU A 196 -0.81 -12.31 -8.17
N THR A 197 0.15 -13.20 -8.46
CA THR A 197 0.88 -13.19 -9.74
C THR A 197 -0.03 -13.49 -10.92
N HIS A 198 -0.94 -14.47 -10.80
CA HIS A 198 -1.90 -14.77 -11.85
C HIS A 198 -2.88 -13.61 -12.07
N LEU A 199 -3.37 -13.01 -10.99
CA LEU A 199 -4.21 -11.81 -11.05
C LEU A 199 -3.50 -10.64 -11.74
N LEU A 200 -2.23 -10.42 -11.43
CA LEU A 200 -1.43 -9.39 -12.10
C LEU A 200 -1.28 -9.68 -13.61
N GLY A 201 -1.09 -10.94 -13.99
CA GLY A 201 -1.08 -11.37 -15.40
C GLY A 201 -2.41 -11.05 -16.11
N VAL A 202 -3.53 -11.30 -15.45
CA VAL A 202 -4.87 -10.92 -15.94
C VAL A 202 -5.02 -9.41 -16.10
N CYS A 203 -4.60 -8.62 -15.11
CA CYS A 203 -4.58 -7.16 -15.20
C CYS A 203 -3.75 -6.67 -16.39
N TRP A 204 -2.57 -7.26 -16.61
CA TRP A 204 -1.71 -6.95 -17.75
C TRP A 204 -2.36 -7.29 -19.09
N LEU A 205 -2.97 -8.48 -19.22
CA LEU A 205 -3.71 -8.88 -20.43
C LEU A 205 -4.85 -7.90 -20.75
N LEU A 206 -5.63 -7.49 -19.75
CA LEU A 206 -6.71 -6.51 -19.91
C LEU A 206 -6.17 -5.12 -20.27
N ALA A 207 -4.99 -4.74 -19.77
CA ALA A 207 -4.35 -3.47 -20.10
C ALA A 207 -3.88 -3.43 -21.56
N VAL A 208 -3.25 -4.51 -22.04
CA VAL A 208 -2.65 -4.59 -23.39
C VAL A 208 -3.70 -4.91 -24.47
N ALA A 209 -4.60 -5.86 -24.21
CA ALA A 209 -5.51 -6.40 -25.21
C ALA A 209 -6.98 -6.08 -24.87
N LYS A 210 -7.50 -5.02 -25.50
CA LYS A 210 -8.88 -4.53 -25.28
C LYS A 210 -9.97 -5.57 -25.58
N ILE A 211 -9.69 -6.60 -26.39
CA ILE A 211 -10.64 -7.69 -26.69
C ILE A 211 -11.11 -8.41 -25.42
N PHE A 212 -10.24 -8.60 -24.43
CA PHE A 212 -10.57 -9.25 -23.16
C PHE A 212 -11.47 -8.41 -22.26
N ARG A 213 -11.73 -7.14 -22.59
CA ARG A 213 -12.66 -6.27 -21.86
C ARG A 213 -14.12 -6.48 -22.29
N LYS A 214 -14.38 -7.29 -23.34
CA LYS A 214 -15.76 -7.69 -23.69
C LYS A 214 -16.27 -8.70 -22.65
N PRO A 215 -17.57 -8.68 -22.29
CA PRO A 215 -18.09 -9.49 -21.17
C PRO A 215 -17.79 -10.99 -21.26
N SER A 216 -17.98 -11.63 -22.42
CA SER A 216 -17.73 -13.08 -22.59
C SER A 216 -16.26 -13.45 -22.32
N PHE A 217 -15.33 -12.73 -22.95
CA PHE A 217 -13.90 -12.95 -22.76
C PHE A 217 -13.45 -12.60 -21.35
N PHE A 218 -14.01 -11.54 -20.75
CA PHE A 218 -13.72 -11.15 -19.38
C PHE A 218 -14.10 -12.26 -18.39
N TYR A 219 -15.34 -12.78 -18.47
CA TYR A 219 -15.80 -13.84 -17.58
C TYR A 219 -15.04 -15.15 -17.79
N THR A 220 -14.70 -15.48 -19.04
CA THR A 220 -13.85 -16.64 -19.35
C THR A 220 -12.48 -16.48 -18.68
N LEU A 221 -11.87 -15.28 -18.76
CA LEU A 221 -10.59 -15.00 -18.12
C LEU A 221 -10.67 -15.08 -16.59
N MET A 222 -11.74 -14.57 -15.97
CA MET A 222 -11.96 -14.70 -14.52
C MET A 222 -12.15 -16.17 -14.10
N PHE A 223 -12.83 -16.97 -14.91
CA PHE A 223 -13.02 -18.40 -14.65
C PHE A 223 -11.68 -19.17 -14.75
N LEU A 224 -10.89 -18.88 -15.78
CA LEU A 224 -9.54 -19.44 -15.93
C LEU A 224 -8.63 -19.02 -14.78
N LEU A 225 -8.73 -17.76 -14.31
CA LEU A 225 -8.02 -17.30 -13.13
C LEU A 225 -8.43 -18.11 -11.89
N LEU A 226 -9.72 -18.33 -11.66
CA LEU A 226 -10.20 -19.11 -10.52
C LEU A 226 -9.64 -20.55 -10.55
N ILE A 227 -9.67 -21.21 -11.71
CA ILE A 227 -9.08 -22.54 -11.88
C ILE A 227 -7.57 -22.50 -11.62
N ALA A 228 -6.87 -21.52 -12.19
CA ALA A 228 -5.42 -21.40 -12.04
C ALA A 228 -5.02 -21.26 -10.56
N VAL A 229 -5.74 -20.42 -9.80
CA VAL A 229 -5.43 -20.16 -8.39
C VAL A 229 -5.80 -21.34 -7.47
N THR A 230 -6.83 -22.12 -7.80
CA THR A 230 -7.35 -23.18 -6.92
C THR A 230 -6.79 -24.56 -7.25
N CYS A 231 -6.51 -24.85 -8.51
CA CYS A 231 -6.22 -26.20 -9.00
C CYS A 231 -4.77 -26.41 -9.47
N VAL A 232 -4.00 -25.36 -9.79
CA VAL A 232 -2.61 -25.54 -10.22
C VAL A 232 -1.79 -26.12 -9.05
N PRO A 233 -1.05 -27.22 -9.26
CA PRO A 233 -0.37 -27.95 -8.18
C PRO A 233 0.93 -27.26 -7.74
N VAL A 234 0.79 -26.08 -7.11
CA VAL A 234 1.90 -25.34 -6.48
C VAL A 234 2.17 -25.80 -5.04
N THR A 235 1.22 -26.53 -4.46
CA THR A 235 1.30 -27.24 -3.19
C THR A 235 0.92 -28.70 -3.41
N ASN A 236 1.25 -29.57 -2.46
CA ASN A 236 0.84 -30.97 -2.47
C ASN A 236 0.22 -31.32 -1.10
N PRO A 237 -1.11 -31.44 -0.97
CA PRO A 237 -2.16 -31.45 -2.03
C PRO A 237 -2.40 -30.08 -2.69
N ILE A 238 -3.26 -30.03 -3.73
CA ILE A 238 -3.58 -28.79 -4.47
C ILE A 238 -4.11 -27.66 -3.55
N PRO A 239 -3.96 -26.37 -3.94
CA PRO A 239 -4.23 -25.22 -3.07
C PRO A 239 -5.62 -25.20 -2.43
N ILE A 240 -6.68 -25.56 -3.17
CA ILE A 240 -8.04 -25.60 -2.64
C ILE A 240 -8.18 -26.60 -1.48
N ILE A 241 -7.51 -27.77 -1.57
CA ILE A 241 -7.55 -28.80 -0.53
C ILE A 241 -6.77 -28.32 0.70
N VAL A 242 -5.58 -27.74 0.49
CA VAL A 242 -4.79 -27.13 1.57
C VAL A 242 -5.62 -26.07 2.30
N MET A 243 -6.33 -25.22 1.57
CA MET A 243 -7.12 -24.15 2.17
C MET A 243 -8.36 -24.66 2.91
N VAL A 244 -9.08 -25.66 2.37
CA VAL A 244 -10.20 -26.28 3.08
C VAL A 244 -9.73 -26.98 4.35
N ASN A 245 -8.66 -27.77 4.27
CA ASN A 245 -8.08 -28.44 5.42
C ASN A 245 -7.61 -27.43 6.47
N PHE A 246 -6.94 -26.36 6.03
CA PHE A 246 -6.54 -25.28 6.91
C PHE A 246 -7.76 -24.65 7.58
N ILE A 247 -8.79 -24.22 6.85
CA ILE A 247 -9.98 -23.58 7.43
C ILE A 247 -10.65 -24.47 8.50
N LEU A 248 -10.83 -25.76 8.23
CA LEU A 248 -11.58 -26.68 9.10
C LEU A 248 -10.78 -27.19 10.30
N LYS A 249 -9.44 -27.04 10.31
CA LYS A 249 -8.55 -27.56 11.36
C LYS A 249 -8.77 -26.90 12.74
N ASP A 250 -9.21 -25.65 12.80
CA ASP A 250 -9.26 -24.87 14.04
C ASP A 250 -10.64 -24.24 14.30
N LYS A 251 -11.21 -24.52 15.48
CA LYS A 251 -12.52 -23.97 15.89
C LYS A 251 -12.49 -22.45 16.10
N VAL A 252 -11.36 -21.88 16.54
CA VAL A 252 -11.22 -20.43 16.71
C VAL A 252 -11.27 -19.74 15.34
N ARG A 253 -10.62 -20.33 14.34
CA ARG A 253 -10.66 -19.88 12.95
C ARG A 253 -12.08 -19.83 12.40
N LEU A 254 -12.89 -20.87 12.65
CA LEU A 254 -14.30 -20.88 12.24
C LEU A 254 -15.12 -19.77 12.89
N LYS A 255 -14.88 -19.44 14.18
CA LYS A 255 -15.53 -18.31 14.85
C LYS A 255 -15.14 -16.97 14.22
N ILE A 256 -13.86 -16.79 13.87
CA ILE A 256 -13.38 -15.58 13.19
C ILE A 256 -13.99 -15.47 11.78
N ILE A 257 -14.11 -16.58 11.05
CA ILE A 257 -14.80 -16.60 9.75
C ILE A 257 -16.26 -16.16 9.91
N CYS A 258 -16.97 -16.65 10.92
CA CYS A 258 -18.34 -16.21 11.20
C CYS A 258 -18.42 -14.70 11.46
N LEU A 259 -17.52 -14.16 12.28
CA LEU A 259 -17.40 -12.71 12.49
C LEU A 259 -17.16 -11.96 11.18
N TYR A 260 -16.24 -12.44 10.33
CA TYR A 260 -15.95 -11.81 9.05
C TYR A 260 -17.16 -11.83 8.11
N MET A 261 -17.93 -12.93 8.07
CA MET A 261 -19.16 -12.99 7.30
C MET A 261 -20.21 -11.99 7.77
N ILE A 262 -20.36 -11.80 9.09
CA ILE A 262 -21.22 -10.76 9.65
C ILE A 262 -20.75 -9.37 9.21
N LEU A 263 -19.44 -9.08 9.29
CA LEU A 263 -18.89 -7.79 8.86
C LEU A 263 -19.03 -7.54 7.35
N VAL A 264 -18.95 -8.58 6.52
CA VAL A 264 -19.24 -8.50 5.08
C VAL A 264 -20.71 -8.13 4.84
N VAL A 265 -21.65 -8.77 5.54
CA VAL A 265 -23.07 -8.42 5.46
C VAL A 265 -23.29 -6.96 5.88
N LEU A 266 -22.71 -6.52 7.00
CA LEU A 266 -22.79 -5.13 7.47
C LEU A 266 -22.18 -4.14 6.46
N THR A 267 -21.09 -4.51 5.79
CA THR A 267 -20.47 -3.71 4.72
C THR A 267 -21.43 -3.55 3.55
N VAL A 268 -22.06 -4.63 3.09
CA VAL A 268 -23.05 -4.59 1.99
C VAL A 268 -24.25 -3.73 2.38
N LEU A 269 -24.77 -3.90 3.60
CA LEU A 269 -25.88 -3.09 4.12
C LEU A 269 -25.51 -1.61 4.22
N THR A 270 -24.29 -1.29 4.63
CA THR A 270 -23.80 0.10 4.73
C THR A 270 -23.72 0.75 3.35
N VAL A 271 -23.17 0.03 2.36
CA VAL A 271 -23.10 0.49 0.97
C VAL A 271 -24.50 0.66 0.39
N TRP A 272 -25.38 -0.32 0.57
CA TRP A 272 -26.76 -0.26 0.09
C TRP A 272 -27.53 0.92 0.69
N TRP A 273 -27.46 1.10 2.01
CA TRP A 273 -28.10 2.21 2.72
C TRP A 273 -27.60 3.57 2.22
N GLN A 274 -26.28 3.79 2.19
CA GLN A 274 -25.73 5.07 1.77
C GLN A 274 -25.97 5.34 0.27
N SER A 275 -25.89 4.33 -0.59
CA SER A 275 -26.21 4.48 -2.01
C SER A 275 -27.69 4.75 -2.29
N GLY A 276 -28.59 4.46 -1.34
CA GLY A 276 -30.00 4.80 -1.41
C GLY A 276 -30.32 6.26 -1.08
N ILE A 277 -29.45 6.95 -0.34
CA ILE A 277 -29.63 8.37 0.05
C ILE A 277 -29.32 9.32 -1.14
N GLU A 278 -28.65 8.81 -2.19
CA GLU A 278 -28.25 9.57 -3.40
C GLU A 278 -27.34 10.79 -3.16
N GLU A 279 -26.86 10.96 -1.93
CA GLU A 279 -25.85 11.94 -1.55
C GLU A 279 -24.45 11.32 -1.41
N LYS A 280 -23.42 12.14 -1.59
CA LYS A 280 -22.04 11.74 -1.32
C LYS A 280 -21.85 11.43 0.18
N ALA A 281 -21.16 10.33 0.46
CA ALA A 281 -20.86 9.90 1.81
C ALA A 281 -19.97 10.92 2.52
N SER A 282 -20.44 11.42 3.67
CA SER A 282 -19.62 12.28 4.54
C SER A 282 -18.38 11.54 5.05
N THR A 283 -17.34 12.28 5.45
CA THR A 283 -16.11 11.69 6.02
C THR A 283 -16.40 10.74 7.18
N ARG A 284 -17.40 11.06 8.02
CA ARG A 284 -17.82 10.21 9.14
C ARG A 284 -18.38 8.86 8.69
N VAL A 285 -19.21 8.87 7.63
CA VAL A 285 -19.75 7.62 7.05
C VAL A 285 -18.62 6.77 6.46
N ARG A 286 -17.63 7.39 5.79
CA ARG A 286 -16.45 6.66 5.28
C ARG A 286 -15.62 6.00 6.39
N LYS A 287 -15.64 6.53 7.61
CA LYS A 287 -14.95 5.92 8.78
C LYS A 287 -15.63 4.65 9.30
N ILE A 288 -16.86 4.33 8.90
CA ILE A 288 -17.48 3.03 9.23
C ILE A 288 -16.61 1.88 8.71
N PHE A 289 -16.06 1.99 7.50
CA PHE A 289 -15.15 0.97 6.95
C PHE A 289 -13.82 0.88 7.70
N HIS A 290 -13.37 1.98 8.31
CA HIS A 290 -12.15 1.99 9.14
C HIS A 290 -12.39 1.24 10.47
N ILE A 291 -13.61 1.34 11.01
CA ILE A 291 -14.03 0.55 12.18
C ILE A 291 -14.17 -0.93 11.79
N PHE A 292 -14.81 -1.25 10.66
CA PHE A 292 -14.96 -2.64 10.21
C PHE A 292 -13.61 -3.30 9.95
N ILE A 293 -12.67 -2.63 9.29
CA ILE A 293 -11.33 -3.20 9.06
C ILE A 293 -10.57 -3.36 10.37
N ALA A 294 -10.73 -2.47 11.36
CA ALA A 294 -10.16 -2.67 12.70
C ALA A 294 -10.74 -3.94 13.37
N LEU A 295 -12.04 -4.18 13.26
CA LEU A 295 -12.70 -5.40 13.78
C LEU A 295 -12.27 -6.67 13.04
N VAL A 296 -11.81 -6.57 11.79
CA VAL A 296 -11.21 -7.70 11.06
C VAL A 296 -9.78 -7.96 11.55
N TYR A 297 -8.95 -6.91 11.57
CA TYR A 297 -7.50 -7.05 11.77
C TYR A 297 -7.09 -7.28 13.23
N VAL A 298 -7.74 -6.64 14.21
CA VAL A 298 -7.38 -6.82 15.63
C VAL A 298 -7.49 -8.29 16.05
N PRO A 299 -8.65 -8.97 15.93
CA PRO A 299 -8.72 -10.39 16.27
C PRO A 299 -7.94 -11.27 15.30
N GLY A 300 -7.80 -10.86 14.04
CA GLY A 300 -6.99 -11.58 13.06
C GLY A 300 -5.52 -11.66 13.46
N ILE A 301 -4.88 -10.53 13.80
CA ILE A 301 -3.48 -10.46 14.22
C ILE A 301 -3.29 -11.21 15.56
N ILE A 302 -4.18 -11.00 16.52
CA ILE A 302 -4.04 -11.56 17.87
C ILE A 302 -4.26 -13.07 17.88
N TYR A 303 -5.28 -13.58 17.19
CA TYR A 303 -5.71 -14.97 17.35
C TYR A 303 -5.46 -15.87 16.13
N GLN A 304 -5.40 -15.32 14.91
CA GLN A 304 -5.32 -16.11 13.67
C GLN A 304 -4.51 -15.40 12.57
N CYS A 305 -3.26 -15.01 12.88
CA CYS A 305 -2.45 -14.18 11.97
C CYS A 305 -2.26 -14.81 10.59
N SER A 306 -1.97 -16.12 10.51
CA SER A 306 -1.78 -16.82 9.22
C SER A 306 -3.05 -16.84 8.37
N PHE A 307 -4.23 -16.93 9.00
CA PHE A 307 -5.51 -16.84 8.30
C PHE A 307 -5.78 -15.41 7.84
N LEU A 308 -5.52 -14.40 8.68
CA LEU A 308 -5.63 -13.01 8.28
C LEU A 308 -4.71 -12.70 7.10
N TYR A 309 -3.46 -13.20 7.11
CA TYR A 309 -2.49 -13.01 6.03
C TYR A 309 -3.06 -13.42 4.66
N ILE A 310 -3.53 -14.66 4.52
CA ILE A 310 -4.15 -15.11 3.28
C ILE A 310 -5.44 -14.35 2.97
N ALA A 311 -6.25 -14.01 3.97
CA ALA A 311 -7.47 -13.23 3.81
C ALA A 311 -7.18 -11.82 3.25
N THR A 312 -6.06 -11.19 3.60
CA THR A 312 -5.67 -9.90 3.01
C THR A 312 -5.40 -10.00 1.51
N GLY A 313 -4.75 -11.09 1.05
CA GLY A 313 -4.52 -11.36 -0.37
C GLY A 313 -5.81 -11.66 -1.14
N VAL A 314 -6.73 -12.40 -0.53
CA VAL A 314 -8.07 -12.65 -1.09
C VAL A 314 -8.86 -11.34 -1.19
N ALA A 315 -8.89 -10.52 -0.13
CA ALA A 315 -9.56 -9.23 -0.12
C ALA A 315 -8.98 -8.29 -1.20
N PHE A 316 -7.65 -8.24 -1.34
CA PHE A 316 -6.99 -7.46 -2.38
C PHE A 316 -7.42 -7.93 -3.77
N SER A 317 -7.48 -9.24 -3.98
CA SER A 317 -7.92 -9.83 -5.25
C SER A 317 -9.37 -9.48 -5.57
N ILE A 318 -10.28 -9.56 -4.58
CA ILE A 318 -11.68 -9.17 -4.74
C ILE A 318 -11.80 -7.69 -5.08
N PHE A 319 -11.05 -6.81 -4.40
CA PHE A 319 -11.04 -5.37 -4.70
C PHE A 319 -10.57 -5.12 -6.13
N THR A 320 -9.51 -5.79 -6.58
CA THR A 320 -9.03 -5.70 -7.97
C THR A 320 -10.08 -6.18 -8.96
N VAL A 321 -10.75 -7.32 -8.74
CA VAL A 321 -11.76 -7.84 -9.67
C VAL A 321 -12.98 -6.90 -9.73
N ILE A 322 -13.47 -6.40 -8.60
CA ILE A 322 -14.57 -5.41 -8.56
C ILE A 322 -14.19 -4.14 -9.32
N GLU A 323 -12.95 -3.69 -9.14
CA GLU A 323 -12.43 -2.52 -9.83
C GLU A 323 -12.28 -2.74 -11.34
N LEU A 324 -11.82 -3.92 -11.77
CA LEU A 324 -11.76 -4.29 -13.18
C LEU A 324 -13.15 -4.35 -13.82
N ILE A 325 -14.15 -4.88 -13.11
CA ILE A 325 -15.56 -4.87 -13.53
C ILE A 325 -16.03 -3.44 -13.75
N ARG A 326 -15.72 -2.53 -12.80
CA ARG A 326 -16.07 -1.10 -12.89
C ARG A 326 -15.40 -0.42 -14.08
N ILE A 327 -14.07 -0.55 -14.22
CA ILE A 327 -13.28 0.10 -15.27
C ILE A 327 -13.60 -0.45 -16.66
N CYS A 328 -13.82 -1.76 -16.79
CA CYS A 328 -14.17 -2.39 -18.07
C CYS A 328 -15.66 -2.33 -18.40
N ASN A 329 -16.49 -1.74 -17.53
CA ASN A 329 -17.95 -1.65 -17.67
C ASN A 329 -18.63 -3.01 -17.92
N ILE A 330 -18.27 -4.04 -17.15
CA ILE A 330 -18.81 -5.40 -17.30
C ILE A 330 -20.20 -5.55 -16.62
N PRO A 331 -21.28 -5.83 -17.37
CA PRO A 331 -22.61 -6.06 -16.79
C PRO A 331 -22.72 -7.44 -16.13
N PRO A 332 -23.58 -7.63 -15.10
CA PRO A 332 -24.55 -6.67 -14.58
C PRO A 332 -23.99 -5.75 -13.47
N LEU A 333 -22.83 -6.08 -12.91
CA LEU A 333 -22.33 -5.45 -11.68
C LEU A 333 -21.72 -4.05 -11.91
N ALA A 334 -21.28 -3.72 -13.12
CA ALA A 334 -20.62 -2.43 -13.41
C ALA A 334 -21.47 -1.19 -13.08
N LEU A 335 -22.81 -1.26 -13.13
CA LEU A 335 -23.64 -0.13 -12.75
C LEU A 335 -23.62 0.08 -11.24
N ALA A 336 -23.81 -0.99 -10.47
CA ALA A 336 -23.82 -0.96 -9.02
C ALA A 336 -22.45 -0.50 -8.47
N THR A 337 -21.35 -1.00 -9.02
CA THR A 337 -19.99 -0.62 -8.58
C THR A 337 -19.65 0.83 -8.92
N ARG A 338 -20.12 1.36 -10.07
CA ARG A 338 -19.95 2.79 -10.41
C ARG A 338 -20.79 3.68 -9.50
N LYS A 339 -22.05 3.32 -9.20
CA LYS A 339 -22.88 4.07 -8.26
C LYS A 339 -22.24 4.09 -6.87
N ALA A 340 -21.84 2.93 -6.36
CA ALA A 340 -21.13 2.84 -5.08
C ALA A 340 -19.84 3.68 -5.06
N PHE A 341 -19.01 3.58 -6.11
CA PHE A 341 -17.80 4.39 -6.21
C PHE A 341 -18.11 5.89 -6.19
N ALA A 342 -19.08 6.36 -6.98
CA ALA A 342 -19.45 7.78 -7.00
C ALA A 342 -19.97 8.28 -5.64
N THR A 343 -20.70 7.43 -4.90
CA THR A 343 -21.20 7.74 -3.56
C THR A 343 -20.06 7.90 -2.54
N PHE A 344 -19.03 7.05 -2.60
CA PHE A 344 -17.98 6.99 -1.57
C PHE A 344 -16.65 7.65 -1.97
N SER A 345 -16.44 7.99 -3.25
CA SER A 345 -15.23 8.64 -3.75
C SER A 345 -14.98 9.98 -3.05
N ASP A 346 -13.72 10.26 -2.77
CA ASP A 346 -13.29 11.54 -2.22
C ASP A 346 -12.18 12.20 -3.06
N GLU A 347 -11.59 13.29 -2.54
CA GLU A 347 -10.57 14.07 -3.24
C GLU A 347 -9.30 13.29 -3.60
N LYS A 348 -9.06 12.14 -2.95
CA LYS A 348 -7.92 11.26 -3.26
C LYS A 348 -8.21 10.35 -4.46
N ASP A 349 -9.49 10.14 -4.77
CA ASP A 349 -9.98 9.32 -5.88
C ASP A 349 -10.24 10.16 -7.15
N SER A 350 -9.33 11.08 -7.48
CA SER A 350 -9.48 12.02 -8.62
C SER A 350 -9.23 11.41 -9.99
N GLY A 351 -8.63 10.22 -10.04
CA GLY A 351 -8.24 9.55 -11.28
C GLY A 351 -9.18 8.41 -11.68
N LEU A 352 -8.66 7.50 -12.52
CA LEU A 352 -9.40 6.33 -12.96
C LEU A 352 -9.64 5.31 -11.83
N LEU A 353 -8.67 5.17 -10.91
CA LEU A 353 -8.68 4.14 -9.86
C LEU A 353 -9.36 4.60 -8.58
N ALA A 354 -10.01 3.67 -7.89
CA ALA A 354 -10.54 3.83 -6.55
C ALA A 354 -9.46 3.62 -5.47
N LEU A 355 -8.54 4.58 -5.33
CA LEU A 355 -7.35 4.44 -4.47
C LEU A 355 -7.67 4.34 -2.98
N THR A 356 -8.65 5.09 -2.47
CA THR A 356 -8.96 5.12 -1.04
C THR A 356 -9.21 3.74 -0.42
N PRO A 357 -10.09 2.86 -0.97
CA PRO A 357 -10.28 1.51 -0.45
C PRO A 357 -9.05 0.61 -0.60
N PHE A 358 -8.28 0.73 -1.69
CA PHE A 358 -7.02 -0.02 -1.84
C PHE A 358 -5.99 0.42 -0.80
N CYS A 359 -5.78 1.72 -0.62
CA CYS A 359 -4.83 2.24 0.36
C CYS A 359 -5.24 1.95 1.79
N LEU A 360 -6.54 1.88 2.12
CA LEU A 360 -7.00 1.41 3.42
C LEU A 360 -6.58 -0.05 3.67
N LEU A 361 -6.84 -0.95 2.71
CA LEU A 361 -6.46 -2.35 2.82
C LEU A 361 -4.94 -2.55 2.84
N ILE A 362 -4.21 -1.90 1.93
CA ILE A 362 -2.74 -1.95 1.85
C ILE A 362 -2.14 -1.39 3.13
N GLY A 363 -2.62 -0.25 3.62
CA GLY A 363 -2.16 0.38 4.86
C GLY A 363 -2.27 -0.51 6.08
N CYS A 364 -3.40 -1.23 6.22
CA CYS A 364 -3.57 -2.21 7.29
C CYS A 364 -2.73 -3.48 7.09
N SER A 365 -2.46 -3.88 5.84
CA SER A 365 -1.76 -5.14 5.52
C SER A 365 -0.24 -5.01 5.44
N ILE A 366 0.28 -3.83 5.10
CA ILE A 366 1.70 -3.63 4.81
C ILE A 366 2.62 -4.05 5.97
N PRO A 367 2.31 -3.81 7.27
CA PRO A 367 3.15 -4.28 8.37
C PRO A 367 3.32 -5.79 8.40
N ILE A 368 2.27 -6.53 7.99
CA ILE A 368 2.26 -7.99 7.94
C ILE A 368 2.97 -8.48 6.67
N TRP A 369 2.80 -7.79 5.53
CA TRP A 369 3.42 -8.17 4.26
C TRP A 369 4.94 -7.95 4.21
N ILE A 370 5.46 -6.89 4.85
CA ILE A 370 6.90 -6.57 4.82
C ILE A 370 7.67 -7.15 6.00
N SER A 371 6.98 -7.64 7.04
CA SER A 371 7.63 -8.30 8.16
C SER A 371 8.21 -9.66 7.70
N PRO A 372 9.42 -10.05 8.13
CA PRO A 372 10.07 -11.27 7.68
C PRO A 372 9.34 -12.55 8.12
N CYS A 373 8.61 -12.50 9.23
CA CYS A 373 7.99 -13.68 9.85
C CYS A 373 6.76 -13.25 10.67
N PRO A 374 5.74 -12.63 10.06
CA PRO A 374 4.67 -11.91 10.78
C PRO A 374 3.81 -12.79 11.69
N CYS A 375 3.78 -14.10 11.47
CA CYS A 375 2.90 -15.05 12.18
C CYS A 375 3.67 -16.23 12.80
N GLY A 376 4.97 -16.10 13.07
CA GLY A 376 5.78 -17.17 13.66
C GLY A 376 5.52 -17.42 15.14
N ASP A 377 5.75 -18.65 15.63
CA ASP A 377 5.43 -19.09 17.00
C ASP A 377 6.10 -18.24 18.09
N THR A 378 7.27 -17.64 17.80
CA THR A 378 8.01 -16.76 18.71
C THR A 378 7.41 -15.36 18.87
N ILE A 379 6.40 -15.00 18.07
CA ILE A 379 5.70 -13.70 18.18
C ILE A 379 4.73 -13.67 19.36
N TYR A 380 4.23 -14.84 19.78
CA TYR A 380 3.25 -15.00 20.84
C TYR A 380 3.87 -15.44 22.18
N THR A 381 5.19 -15.62 22.24
CA THR A 381 5.88 -15.94 23.49
C THR A 381 6.07 -14.69 24.36
N LYS A 382 5.95 -14.88 25.68
CA LYS A 382 5.98 -13.84 26.73
C LYS A 382 7.22 -12.95 26.73
N ASP A 383 8.27 -13.31 26.00
CA ASP A 383 9.53 -12.58 26.06
C ASP A 383 9.65 -11.44 25.01
N ILE A 384 8.92 -11.48 23.88
CA ILE A 384 8.98 -10.44 22.84
C ILE A 384 7.65 -10.31 22.04
N PRO A 385 6.61 -9.61 22.54
CA PRO A 385 5.38 -9.42 21.75
C PRO A 385 5.61 -8.43 20.61
N ARG A 386 5.72 -8.92 19.37
CA ARG A 386 5.87 -8.12 18.13
C ARG A 386 4.55 -7.69 17.49
N ILE A 387 3.47 -7.86 18.25
CA ILE A 387 2.11 -7.55 17.79
C ILE A 387 1.97 -6.03 17.53
N LEU A 388 2.70 -5.19 18.26
CA LEU A 388 2.55 -3.74 18.17
C LEU A 388 2.98 -3.14 16.81
N PRO A 389 4.17 -3.45 16.25
CA PRO A 389 4.47 -3.10 14.85
C PRO A 389 3.46 -3.67 13.85
N LEU A 390 2.98 -4.90 14.03
CA LEU A 390 2.00 -5.50 13.10
C LEU A 390 0.64 -4.77 13.13
N LEU A 391 0.28 -4.16 14.26
CA LEU A 391 -0.92 -3.34 14.43
C LEU A 391 -0.79 -1.90 13.91
N SER A 392 0.34 -1.51 13.32
CA SER A 392 0.61 -0.12 12.91
C SER A 392 -0.49 0.50 12.06
N GLY A 393 -1.00 -0.24 11.06
CA GLY A 393 -2.09 0.27 10.21
C GLY A 393 -3.41 0.44 10.96
N ILE A 394 -3.68 -0.43 11.94
CA ILE A 394 -4.92 -0.41 12.72
C ILE A 394 -4.88 0.76 13.70
N LEU A 395 -3.75 0.92 14.40
CA LEU A 395 -3.55 2.00 15.35
C LEU A 395 -3.63 3.36 14.65
N THR A 396 -2.90 3.53 13.55
CA THR A 396 -2.84 4.82 12.85
C THR A 396 -4.11 5.13 12.06
N ILE A 397 -4.61 4.20 11.24
CA ILE A 397 -5.75 4.46 10.35
C ILE A 397 -7.08 4.10 11.01
N GLY A 398 -7.17 2.90 11.56
CA GLY A 398 -8.40 2.38 12.18
C GLY A 398 -8.84 3.21 13.37
N PHE A 399 -7.90 3.53 14.28
CA PHE A 399 -8.17 4.26 15.51
C PHE A 399 -7.82 5.75 15.41
N GLY A 400 -6.56 6.08 15.14
CA GLY A 400 -6.05 7.45 15.15
C GLY A 400 -6.77 8.36 14.15
N ASP A 401 -6.68 8.06 12.86
CA ASP A 401 -7.27 8.86 11.78
C ASP A 401 -8.80 8.91 11.85
N THR A 402 -9.44 7.81 12.28
CA THR A 402 -10.87 7.81 12.61
C THR A 402 -11.18 8.81 13.72
N ALA A 403 -10.44 8.80 14.83
CA ALA A 403 -10.64 9.73 15.94
C ALA A 403 -10.39 11.18 15.52
N ALA A 404 -9.29 11.45 14.80
CA ALA A 404 -8.96 12.76 14.27
C ALA A 404 -10.07 13.31 13.37
N SER A 405 -10.57 12.49 12.47
CA SER A 405 -11.61 12.88 11.51
C SER A 405 -12.97 13.09 12.17
N VAL A 406 -13.39 12.20 13.07
CA VAL A 406 -14.70 12.29 13.74
C VAL A 406 -14.73 13.42 14.76
N ILE A 407 -13.72 13.52 15.62
CA ILE A 407 -13.67 14.55 16.67
C ILE A 407 -13.27 15.90 16.06
N GLY A 408 -12.30 15.93 15.15
CA GLY A 408 -11.88 17.16 14.48
C GLY A 408 -12.97 17.78 13.59
N SER A 409 -13.83 16.98 12.96
CA SER A 409 -14.97 17.53 12.20
C SER A 409 -16.09 18.08 13.09
N LYS A 410 -16.26 17.55 14.31
CA LYS A 410 -17.32 17.98 15.24
C LYS A 410 -16.89 19.08 16.20
N PHE A 411 -15.64 19.05 16.67
CA PHE A 411 -15.13 19.90 17.76
C PHE A 411 -13.88 20.70 17.36
N GLY A 412 -13.33 20.51 16.16
CA GLY A 412 -12.08 21.14 15.74
C GLY A 412 -12.23 22.63 15.45
N ARG A 413 -11.86 23.48 16.42
CA ARG A 413 -11.89 24.94 16.30
C ARG A 413 -10.56 25.50 15.84
N ILE A 414 -9.47 24.99 16.39
CA ILE A 414 -8.11 25.49 16.11
C ILE A 414 -7.54 24.71 14.92
N LYS A 415 -7.36 25.37 13.77
CA LYS A 415 -6.81 24.75 12.55
C LYS A 415 -5.29 24.87 12.51
N TRP A 416 -4.63 23.83 11.99
CA TRP A 416 -3.20 23.88 11.69
C TRP A 416 -2.92 24.87 10.56
N ARG A 417 -1.79 25.58 10.63
CA ARG A 417 -1.41 26.55 9.61
C ARG A 417 -1.22 25.85 8.26
N GLY A 418 -2.00 26.24 7.26
CA GLY A 418 -1.94 25.65 5.92
C GLY A 418 -2.62 24.29 5.79
N SER A 419 -3.38 23.84 6.78
CA SER A 419 -4.13 22.57 6.74
C SER A 419 -5.59 22.76 7.14
N LYS A 420 -6.48 21.90 6.59
CA LYS A 420 -7.89 21.85 6.97
C LYS A 420 -8.11 21.08 8.30
N LYS A 421 -7.07 20.39 8.78
CA LYS A 421 -7.08 19.58 9.99
C LYS A 421 -6.98 20.46 11.24
N SER A 422 -7.52 19.97 12.35
CA SER A 422 -7.61 20.70 13.62
C SER A 422 -6.71 20.12 14.70
N LEU A 423 -6.19 20.98 15.58
CA LEU A 423 -5.40 20.60 16.74
C LEU A 423 -6.16 19.62 17.64
N GLU A 424 -7.46 19.83 17.86
CA GLU A 424 -8.31 18.93 18.65
C GLU A 424 -8.42 17.54 18.00
N GLY A 425 -8.35 17.48 16.68
CA GLY A 425 -8.30 16.22 15.93
C GLY A 425 -6.98 15.50 16.17
N THR A 426 -5.85 16.21 16.09
CA THR A 426 -4.52 15.67 16.38
C THR A 426 -4.38 15.20 17.83
N LEU A 427 -4.90 15.95 18.81
CA LEU A 427 -4.91 15.53 20.22
C LEU A 427 -5.76 14.27 20.41
N SER A 428 -6.88 14.16 19.71
CA SER A 428 -7.74 12.97 19.73
C SER A 428 -7.06 11.75 19.13
N TYR A 429 -6.34 11.93 18.02
CA TYR A 429 -5.49 10.90 17.42
C TYR A 429 -4.51 10.34 18.46
N ILE A 430 -3.76 11.23 19.12
CA ILE A 430 -2.75 10.86 20.12
C ILE A 430 -3.42 10.11 21.29
N ALA A 431 -4.49 10.66 21.85
CA ALA A 431 -5.17 10.09 23.00
C ALA A 431 -5.72 8.69 22.72
N VAL A 432 -6.37 8.49 21.57
CA VAL A 432 -6.99 7.21 21.22
C VAL A 432 -5.94 6.13 20.93
N ILE A 433 -4.84 6.45 20.24
CA ILE A 433 -3.77 5.46 20.03
C ILE A 433 -3.10 5.10 21.36
N MET A 434 -2.77 6.08 22.20
CA MET A 434 -2.17 5.80 23.51
C MET A 434 -3.07 4.93 24.37
N LEU A 435 -4.38 5.23 24.41
CA LEU A 435 -5.37 4.41 25.10
C LEU A 435 -5.44 2.99 24.55
N ALA A 436 -5.38 2.82 23.22
CA ALA A 436 -5.36 1.50 22.59
C ALA A 436 -4.10 0.70 22.99
N ILE A 437 -2.92 1.31 22.99
CA ILE A 437 -1.67 0.67 23.42
C ILE A 437 -1.72 0.32 24.92
N MET A 438 -2.22 1.22 25.76
CA MET A 438 -2.44 0.96 27.19
C MET A 438 -3.39 -0.22 27.41
N SER A 439 -4.48 -0.28 26.64
CA SER A 439 -5.46 -1.38 26.71
C SER A 439 -4.84 -2.70 26.28
N LEU A 440 -4.05 -2.72 25.20
CA LEU A 440 -3.33 -3.92 24.75
C LEU A 440 -2.32 -4.41 25.79
N ASN A 441 -1.63 -3.48 26.46
CA ASN A 441 -0.70 -3.82 27.54
C ASN A 441 -1.44 -4.33 28.79
N TYR A 442 -2.54 -3.70 29.18
CA TYR A 442 -3.35 -4.11 30.32
C TYR A 442 -3.97 -5.50 30.14
N LEU A 443 -4.45 -5.80 28.93
CA LEU A 443 -5.00 -7.12 28.58
C LEU A 443 -3.92 -8.19 28.37
N GLY A 444 -2.64 -7.85 28.47
CA GLY A 444 -1.53 -8.78 28.33
C GLY A 444 -1.21 -9.21 26.90
N PHE A 445 -1.75 -8.53 25.88
CA PHE A 445 -1.42 -8.79 24.47
C PHE A 445 -0.07 -8.22 24.06
N VAL A 446 0.41 -7.19 24.75
CA VAL A 446 1.71 -6.55 24.51
C VAL A 446 2.40 -6.31 25.84
N ILE A 447 3.72 -6.36 25.86
CA ILE A 447 4.56 -6.02 27.03
C ILE A 447 5.35 -4.77 26.70
N MET A 448 5.05 -3.70 27.43
CA MET A 448 5.64 -2.39 27.23
C MET A 448 6.72 -2.09 28.27
N THR A 449 7.99 -2.19 27.86
CA THR A 449 9.12 -1.67 28.64
C THR A 449 9.14 -0.13 28.60
N PRO A 450 9.86 0.54 29.52
CA PRO A 450 10.00 2.01 29.46
C PRO A 450 10.51 2.52 28.11
N LEU A 451 11.48 1.82 27.51
CA LEU A 451 11.99 2.16 26.18
C LEU A 451 10.91 2.03 25.10
N LYS A 452 10.12 0.95 25.11
CA LYS A 452 9.00 0.76 24.16
C LYS A 452 7.93 1.84 24.31
N TRP A 453 7.65 2.29 25.53
CA TRP A 453 6.76 3.43 25.75
C TRP A 453 7.30 4.72 25.13
N CYS A 454 8.58 5.04 25.32
CA CYS A 454 9.21 6.19 24.70
C CYS A 454 9.12 6.12 23.16
N ILE A 455 9.42 4.95 22.58
CA ILE A 455 9.34 4.76 21.12
C ILE A 455 7.90 4.86 20.63
N ALA A 456 6.92 4.31 21.35
CA ALA A 456 5.51 4.44 21.02
C ALA A 456 5.04 5.90 21.05
N VAL A 457 5.43 6.68 22.06
CA VAL A 457 5.14 8.12 22.12
C VAL A 457 5.74 8.85 20.92
N MET A 458 7.00 8.56 20.57
CA MET A 458 7.63 9.13 19.37
C MET A 458 6.87 8.76 18.09
N ALA A 459 6.50 7.50 17.91
CA ALA A 459 5.74 7.04 16.75
C ALA A 459 4.37 7.73 16.64
N VAL A 460 3.65 7.85 17.77
CA VAL A 460 2.35 8.52 17.84
C VAL A 460 2.48 10.00 17.52
N LEU A 461 3.44 10.70 18.12
CA LEU A 461 3.67 12.12 17.84
C LEU A 461 4.04 12.36 16.38
N THR A 462 5.00 11.62 15.84
CA THR A 462 5.40 11.75 14.43
C THR A 462 4.24 11.49 13.48
N THR A 463 3.49 10.40 13.66
CA THR A 463 2.36 10.11 12.77
C THR A 463 1.20 11.09 12.93
N SER A 464 0.95 11.61 14.13
CA SER A 464 -0.07 12.65 14.35
C SER A 464 0.29 13.97 13.65
N LEU A 465 1.57 14.34 13.62
CA LEU A 465 2.05 15.54 12.92
C LEU A 465 1.98 15.36 11.39
N VAL A 466 2.32 14.17 10.91
CA VAL A 466 2.20 13.82 9.49
C VAL A 466 0.72 13.82 9.07
N GLU A 467 -0.19 13.23 9.85
CA GLU A 467 -1.63 13.28 9.59
C GLU A 467 -2.17 14.72 9.49
N ALA A 468 -1.69 15.59 10.39
CA ALA A 468 -2.14 16.98 10.44
C ALA A 468 -1.70 17.82 9.22
N HIS A 469 -0.56 17.50 8.60
CA HIS A 469 0.06 18.32 7.55
C HIS A 469 0.13 17.67 6.17
N THR A 470 -0.05 16.35 6.07
CA THR A 470 0.06 15.65 4.80
C THR A 470 -1.16 15.88 3.91
N ASP A 471 -0.89 16.11 2.63
CA ASP A 471 -1.86 16.13 1.54
C ASP A 471 -1.82 14.83 0.70
N GLN A 472 -0.96 13.89 1.10
CA GLN A 472 -0.83 12.57 0.50
C GLN A 472 -1.90 11.64 1.05
N ILE A 473 -2.03 10.44 0.48
CA ILE A 473 -2.89 9.39 1.03
C ILE A 473 -2.34 8.92 2.38
N ASP A 474 -2.86 9.49 3.46
CA ASP A 474 -2.67 9.10 4.87
C ASP A 474 -2.76 7.59 5.10
N ASN A 475 -3.75 6.93 4.49
CA ASN A 475 -3.95 5.47 4.56
C ASN A 475 -2.76 4.67 4.02
N LEU A 476 -1.95 5.23 3.13
CA LEU A 476 -0.73 4.59 2.65
C LEU A 476 0.48 4.94 3.52
N THR A 477 0.48 6.17 4.05
CA THR A 477 1.67 6.83 4.60
C THR A 477 1.88 6.54 6.09
N LEU A 478 0.84 6.74 6.91
CA LEU A 478 0.93 6.66 8.37
C LEU A 478 1.35 5.27 8.87
N PRO A 479 0.83 4.14 8.33
CA PRO A 479 1.20 2.81 8.79
C PRO A 479 2.68 2.51 8.63
N ILE A 480 3.29 2.93 7.51
CA ILE A 480 4.69 2.64 7.22
C ILE A 480 5.60 3.40 8.18
N ILE A 481 5.29 4.67 8.47
CA ILE A 481 6.03 5.49 9.43
C ILE A 481 5.93 4.88 10.83
N PHE A 482 4.72 4.57 11.29
CA PHE A 482 4.52 3.99 12.61
C PHE A 482 5.21 2.64 12.75
N TYR A 483 5.07 1.77 11.75
CA TYR A 483 5.74 0.48 11.70
C TYR A 483 7.25 0.64 11.83
N THR A 484 7.85 1.51 11.01
CA THR A 484 9.29 1.75 11.00
C THR A 484 9.79 2.16 12.37
N ILE A 485 9.14 3.15 13.02
CA ILE A 485 9.56 3.64 14.34
C ILE A 485 9.39 2.54 15.40
N MET A 486 8.27 1.84 15.39
CA MET A 486 8.01 0.77 16.36
C MET A 486 8.90 -0.45 16.18
N ASN A 487 9.32 -0.77 14.96
CA ASN A 487 10.15 -1.94 14.68
C ASN A 487 11.61 -1.75 15.12
N ILE A 488 12.02 -0.49 15.35
CA ILE A 488 13.30 -0.10 15.98
C ILE A 488 13.28 -0.37 17.51
N SER A 489 12.15 -0.78 18.10
CA SER A 489 12.06 -1.14 19.53
C SER A 489 12.44 -2.58 19.88
#